data_AF-A0AA96G194-F1
#
_entry.id   AF-A0AA96G194-F1
#
_cell.length_a   1.000
_cell.length_b   1.000
_cell.length_c   1.000
_cell.angle_alpha   90.00
_cell.angle_beta   90.00
_cell.angle_gamma   90.00
#
_symmetry.space_group_name_H-M   'P 1'
#
loop_
_entity.id
_entity.type
_entity.pdbx_description
1 polymer ?
#
loop_
_entity_poly.entity_id
_entity_poly.type
_entity_poly.pdbx_seq_one_letter_code
_entity_poly.pdbx_strand_id
1 'polypeptide(L)'
;MSQSFDESILIEIAYLICGDDSPLLYRKGYEIAEFLRRAKWEDVPDPDGTSRHQWTLDLLRERQEEGEGDALKAVLRLADQREYVGQPREYKATVARLDEVLALEGWRIGYAEGQPVLVPVEADAGESVRMPRVELQVSVSQVISDPALAAAVQTRLDEAHTCYEHGAYTAAVIMLGSLLEGVLVHVAQVRSVARTLRKRPEDMGLKELVELAHDNGWIEHDAKLASELVRHYRNLVHPTAERRTGHGPNRDTVDMCWPVVNAALNDLAATASAAPARPATSALATSETNRPTPATVARPRRPSAPANGRASRSRSGAGPTQPTTNPG
;
A
#
# COMPACT_ATOMS: atom_id res chain seq x y z
N MET A 1 -42.13 7.44 3.97
CA MET A 1 -41.74 6.06 4.35
C MET A 1 -40.87 6.22 5.57
N SER A 2 -41.32 5.75 6.74
CA SER A 2 -40.51 5.76 7.95
C SER A 2 -39.42 4.69 7.77
N GLN A 3 -38.16 5.10 7.81
CA GLN A 3 -37.06 4.15 7.86
C GLN A 3 -37.05 3.53 9.25
N SER A 4 -37.08 2.21 9.33
CA SER A 4 -36.90 1.44 10.55
C SER A 4 -35.53 0.78 10.50
N PHE A 5 -34.81 0.80 11.62
CA PHE A 5 -33.50 0.18 11.81
C PHE A 5 -33.62 -1.06 12.71
N ASP A 6 -32.81 -2.08 12.47
CA ASP A 6 -32.67 -3.24 13.35
C ASP A 6 -32.27 -2.83 14.77
N GLU A 7 -32.67 -3.66 15.73
CA GLU A 7 -32.37 -3.47 17.15
C GLU A 7 -30.86 -3.28 17.41
N SER A 8 -30.02 -4.06 16.72
CA SER A 8 -28.56 -3.97 16.84
C SER A 8 -28.03 -2.62 16.37
N ILE A 9 -28.66 -2.03 15.35
CA ILE A 9 -28.29 -0.70 14.83
C ILE A 9 -28.76 0.39 15.79
N LEU A 10 -29.95 0.27 16.39
CA LEU A 10 -30.41 1.23 17.40
C LEU A 10 -29.49 1.29 18.61
N ILE A 11 -28.96 0.14 19.06
CA ILE A 11 -27.95 0.06 20.13
C ILE A 11 -26.70 0.88 19.76
N GLU A 12 -26.15 0.66 18.57
CA GLU A 12 -24.95 1.38 18.11
C GLU A 12 -25.21 2.89 17.90
N ILE A 13 -26.40 3.27 17.41
CA ILE A 13 -26.81 4.68 17.31
C ILE A 13 -26.87 5.31 18.71
N ALA A 14 -27.41 4.61 19.72
CA ALA A 14 -27.46 5.11 21.08
C ALA A 14 -26.04 5.34 21.65
N TYR A 15 -25.10 4.42 21.40
CA TYR A 15 -23.68 4.61 21.76
C TYR A 15 -23.06 5.84 21.07
N LEU A 16 -23.32 6.03 19.77
CA LEU A 16 -22.84 7.18 19.02
C LEU A 16 -23.40 8.51 19.51
N ILE A 17 -24.66 8.55 19.92
CA ILE A 17 -25.28 9.74 20.52
C ILE A 17 -24.64 10.05 21.88
N CYS A 18 -24.41 9.04 22.72
CA CYS A 18 -23.78 9.21 24.03
C CYS A 18 -22.31 9.64 23.94
N GLY A 19 -21.58 9.10 22.96
CA GLY A 19 -20.18 9.43 22.68
C GLY A 19 -19.22 9.00 23.78
N ASP A 20 -19.43 7.83 24.36
CA ASP A 20 -18.62 7.34 25.48
C ASP A 20 -17.22 6.87 25.06
N ASP A 21 -17.05 6.48 23.80
CA ASP A 21 -15.76 6.05 23.24
C ASP A 21 -14.98 7.21 22.65
N SER A 22 -13.67 7.28 22.90
CA SER A 22 -12.80 8.23 22.23
C SER A 22 -12.57 7.80 20.76
N PRO A 23 -12.61 8.71 19.77
CA PRO A 23 -12.69 10.17 19.88
C PRO A 23 -14.09 10.74 19.60
N LEU A 24 -15.17 10.06 19.99
CA LEU A 24 -16.53 10.56 19.81
C LEU A 24 -16.82 11.76 20.72
N LEU A 25 -17.81 12.56 20.33
CA LEU A 25 -18.29 13.68 21.13
C LEU A 25 -19.14 13.18 22.31
N TYR A 26 -18.54 13.17 23.50
CA TYR A 26 -19.24 12.86 24.74
C TYR A 26 -20.37 13.85 25.02
N ARG A 27 -21.59 13.34 25.25
CA ARG A 27 -22.78 14.13 25.60
C ARG A 27 -23.34 13.72 26.96
N LYS A 28 -23.55 14.68 27.87
CA LYS A 28 -24.29 14.47 29.13
C LYS A 28 -25.78 14.24 28.84
N GLY A 29 -26.53 13.72 29.81
CA GLY A 29 -27.95 13.39 29.63
C GLY A 29 -28.80 14.57 29.11
N TYR A 30 -28.63 15.77 29.68
CA TYR A 30 -29.32 16.96 29.18
C TYR A 30 -28.87 17.38 27.77
N GLU A 31 -27.62 17.10 27.39
CA GLU A 31 -27.09 17.40 26.05
C GLU A 31 -27.64 16.43 25.00
N ILE A 32 -27.95 15.19 25.41
CA ILE A 32 -28.66 14.21 24.59
C ILE A 32 -30.11 14.67 24.35
N ALA A 33 -30.82 15.10 25.39
CA ALA A 33 -32.17 15.64 25.24
C ALA A 33 -32.17 16.83 24.25
N GLU A 34 -31.23 17.75 24.41
CA GLU A 34 -31.04 18.88 23.50
C GLU A 34 -30.65 18.47 22.08
N PHE A 35 -29.84 17.41 21.92
CA PHE A 35 -29.52 16.83 20.62
C PHE A 35 -30.78 16.31 19.91
N LEU A 36 -31.63 15.56 20.60
CA LEU A 36 -32.88 15.01 20.04
C LEU A 36 -33.86 16.14 19.65
N ARG A 37 -33.98 17.18 20.48
CA ARG A 37 -34.76 18.40 20.14
C ARG A 37 -34.21 19.09 18.88
N ARG A 38 -32.88 19.19 18.74
CA ARG A 38 -32.24 19.71 17.52
C ARG A 38 -32.46 18.81 16.30
N ALA A 39 -32.61 17.49 16.51
CA ALA A 39 -33.05 16.54 15.51
C ALA A 39 -34.55 16.64 15.16
N LYS A 40 -35.28 17.62 15.71
CA LYS A 40 -36.71 17.85 15.45
C LYS A 40 -37.62 16.73 15.97
N TRP A 41 -37.21 16.11 17.08
CA TRP A 41 -38.11 15.29 17.89
C TRP A 41 -39.04 16.21 18.68
N GLU A 42 -40.33 15.92 18.64
CA GLU A 42 -41.34 16.59 19.46
C GLU A 42 -41.40 15.95 20.85
N ASP A 43 -41.78 16.68 21.90
CA ASP A 43 -42.02 16.16 23.25
C ASP A 43 -40.89 15.28 23.84
N VAL A 44 -39.62 15.65 23.64
CA VAL A 44 -38.47 14.94 24.22
C VAL A 44 -38.48 15.07 25.74
N PRO A 45 -38.62 13.96 26.50
CA PRO A 45 -38.64 13.99 27.96
C PRO A 45 -37.28 14.41 28.52
N ASP A 46 -37.28 14.85 29.77
CA ASP A 46 -36.03 15.10 30.48
C ASP A 46 -35.41 13.76 30.97
N PRO A 47 -34.08 13.68 31.11
CA PRO A 47 -33.41 12.47 31.61
C PRO A 47 -33.95 12.05 32.98
N ASP A 48 -34.38 10.79 33.09
CA ASP A 48 -35.08 10.25 34.26
C ASP A 48 -34.15 9.65 35.33
N GLY A 49 -32.83 9.71 35.10
CA GLY A 49 -31.81 9.16 36.00
C GLY A 49 -31.36 7.74 35.65
N THR A 50 -31.93 7.11 34.62
CA THR A 50 -31.37 5.89 34.02
C THR A 50 -30.04 6.18 33.30
N SER A 51 -29.31 5.13 32.92
CA SER A 51 -28.02 5.33 32.23
C SER A 51 -28.26 6.01 30.87
N ARG A 52 -27.37 6.93 30.47
CA ARG A 52 -27.53 7.70 29.21
C ARG A 52 -27.77 6.80 28.01
N HIS A 53 -27.01 5.71 27.90
CA HIS A 53 -27.17 4.73 26.83
C HIS A 53 -28.54 4.08 26.86
N GLN A 54 -28.96 3.54 28.01
CA GLN A 54 -30.25 2.87 28.15
C GLN A 54 -31.40 3.83 27.85
N TRP A 55 -31.36 5.03 28.43
CA TRP A 55 -32.34 6.08 28.21
C TRP A 55 -32.46 6.46 26.73
N THR A 56 -31.33 6.63 26.04
CA THR A 56 -31.31 6.99 24.61
C THR A 56 -31.84 5.85 23.74
N LEU A 57 -31.47 4.61 24.06
CA LEU A 57 -31.92 3.43 23.33
C LEU A 57 -33.43 3.20 23.47
N ASP A 58 -33.97 3.34 24.69
CA ASP A 58 -35.40 3.16 24.94
C ASP A 58 -36.23 4.21 24.19
N LEU A 59 -35.75 5.47 24.17
CA LEU A 59 -36.36 6.53 23.37
C LEU A 59 -36.31 6.23 21.85
N LEU A 60 -35.18 5.74 21.35
CA LEU A 60 -35.05 5.36 19.92
C LEU A 60 -36.00 4.23 19.53
N ARG A 61 -36.17 3.23 20.40
CA ARG A 61 -37.11 2.11 20.19
C ARG A 61 -38.54 2.60 20.17
N GLU A 62 -38.97 3.34 21.21
CA GLU A 62 -40.32 3.87 21.34
C GLU A 62 -40.70 4.71 20.10
N ARG A 63 -39.85 5.66 19.72
CA ARG A 63 -40.10 6.52 18.56
C ARG A 63 -40.08 5.78 17.22
N GLN A 64 -39.34 4.69 17.12
CA GLN A 64 -39.37 3.86 15.93
C GLN A 64 -40.68 3.07 15.82
N GLU A 65 -41.18 2.54 16.94
CA GLU A 65 -42.47 1.84 17.01
C GLU A 65 -43.66 2.76 16.67
N GLU A 66 -43.59 4.04 17.06
CA GLU A 66 -44.57 5.06 16.69
C GLU A 66 -44.56 5.41 15.18
N GLY A 67 -43.44 5.12 14.48
CA GLY A 67 -43.34 5.25 13.03
C GLY A 67 -43.14 6.68 12.51
N GLU A 68 -42.76 7.63 13.36
CA GLU A 68 -42.61 9.06 12.98
C GLU A 68 -41.29 9.37 12.24
N GLY A 69 -40.42 8.37 12.06
CA GLY A 69 -39.10 8.53 11.43
C GLY A 69 -38.11 9.30 12.29
N ASP A 70 -38.39 9.45 13.58
CA ASP A 70 -37.56 10.16 14.55
C ASP A 70 -36.17 9.52 14.70
N ALA A 71 -36.08 8.18 14.71
CA ALA A 71 -34.81 7.47 14.68
C ALA A 71 -33.94 7.91 13.48
N LEU A 72 -34.54 8.04 12.29
CA LEU A 72 -33.84 8.55 11.10
C LEU A 72 -33.41 10.01 11.29
N LYS A 73 -34.27 10.87 11.87
CA LYS A 73 -33.88 12.26 12.15
C LYS A 73 -32.68 12.34 13.09
N ALA A 74 -32.61 11.46 14.10
CA ALA A 74 -31.46 11.38 15.02
C ALA A 74 -30.19 10.93 14.28
N VAL A 75 -30.27 9.92 13.42
CA VAL A 75 -29.17 9.49 12.54
C VAL A 75 -28.66 10.64 11.66
N LEU A 76 -29.56 11.36 10.99
CA LEU A 76 -29.18 12.50 10.16
C LEU A 76 -28.58 13.64 10.99
N ARG A 77 -29.05 13.84 12.24
CA ARG A 77 -28.48 14.84 13.14
C ARG A 77 -27.07 14.48 13.61
N LEU A 78 -26.76 13.19 13.82
CA LEU A 78 -25.39 12.74 14.08
C LEU A 78 -24.44 13.05 12.92
N ALA A 79 -24.93 12.99 11.69
CA ALA A 79 -24.18 13.32 10.48
C ALA A 79 -24.14 14.81 10.14
N ASP A 80 -24.74 15.68 10.95
CA ASP A 80 -24.77 17.12 10.69
C ASP A 80 -23.55 17.80 11.30
N GLN A 81 -22.69 18.37 10.45
CA GLN A 81 -21.47 19.07 10.87
C GLN A 81 -21.73 20.21 11.88
N ARG A 82 -22.94 20.80 11.89
CA ARG A 82 -23.33 21.85 12.85
C ARG A 82 -23.41 21.35 14.29
N GLU A 83 -23.49 20.05 14.52
CA GLU A 83 -23.45 19.45 15.85
C GLU A 83 -22.02 19.42 16.44
N TYR A 84 -20.99 19.62 15.60
CA TYR A 84 -19.58 19.44 15.95
C TYR A 84 -18.74 20.70 15.71
N VAL A 85 -19.29 21.88 15.99
CA VAL A 85 -18.57 23.16 15.79
C VAL A 85 -17.27 23.15 16.60
N GLY A 86 -16.14 23.39 15.91
CA GLY A 86 -14.81 23.37 16.50
C GLY A 86 -14.24 21.97 16.81
N GLN A 87 -14.96 20.90 16.45
CA GLN A 87 -14.66 19.51 16.80
C GLN A 87 -14.61 18.59 15.57
N PRO A 88 -13.73 18.89 14.58
CA PRO A 88 -13.70 18.16 13.30
C PRO A 88 -13.20 16.72 13.44
N ARG A 89 -12.48 16.38 14.51
CA ARG A 89 -11.98 15.02 14.76
C ARG A 89 -13.12 14.10 15.20
N GLU A 90 -13.93 14.59 16.13
CA GLU A 90 -15.11 13.93 16.70
C GLU A 90 -16.15 13.72 15.60
N TYR A 91 -16.40 14.74 14.77
CA TYR A 91 -17.29 14.65 13.62
C TYR A 91 -16.89 13.51 12.66
N LYS A 92 -15.62 13.51 12.21
CA LYS A 92 -15.13 12.49 11.29
C LYS A 92 -15.25 11.09 11.86
N ALA A 93 -14.96 10.91 13.15
CA ALA A 93 -15.08 9.63 13.81
C ALA A 93 -16.55 9.18 13.95
N THR A 94 -17.46 10.08 14.31
CA THR A 94 -18.90 9.77 14.35
C THR A 94 -19.41 9.36 12.98
N VAL A 95 -19.14 10.13 11.93
CA VAL A 95 -19.64 9.81 10.57
C VAL A 95 -19.06 8.49 10.07
N ALA A 96 -17.76 8.23 10.28
CA ALA A 96 -17.15 6.97 9.88
C ALA A 96 -17.80 5.77 10.58
N ARG A 97 -17.99 5.84 11.90
CA ARG A 97 -18.63 4.77 12.67
C ARG A 97 -20.11 4.62 12.31
N LEU A 98 -20.81 5.72 12.05
CA LEU A 98 -22.20 5.72 11.61
C LEU A 98 -22.35 5.04 10.24
N ASP A 99 -21.47 5.33 9.28
CA ASP A 99 -21.45 4.66 7.97
C ASP A 99 -21.19 3.15 8.11
N GLU A 100 -20.27 2.72 8.97
CA GLU A 100 -20.01 1.29 9.24
C GLU A 100 -21.25 0.56 9.76
N VAL A 101 -21.97 1.17 10.70
CA VAL A 101 -23.17 0.58 11.32
C VAL A 101 -24.32 0.53 10.32
N LEU A 102 -24.59 1.62 9.61
CA LEU A 102 -25.68 1.71 8.63
C LEU A 102 -25.44 0.79 7.41
N ALA A 103 -24.19 0.55 7.04
CA ALA A 103 -23.84 -0.32 5.92
C ALA A 103 -24.30 -1.78 6.15
N LEU A 104 -24.47 -2.21 7.42
CA LEU A 104 -25.01 -3.53 7.75
C LEU A 104 -26.45 -3.73 7.25
N GLU A 105 -27.20 -2.64 7.06
CA GLU A 105 -28.54 -2.64 6.46
C GLU A 105 -28.55 -2.09 5.03
N GLY A 106 -27.39 -1.92 4.42
CA GLY A 106 -27.26 -1.42 3.04
C GLY A 106 -27.51 0.08 2.92
N TRP A 107 -27.28 0.86 3.97
CA TRP A 107 -27.41 2.32 3.96
C TRP A 107 -26.09 3.03 4.26
N ARG A 108 -25.97 4.28 3.82
CA ARG A 108 -24.86 5.17 4.18
C ARG A 108 -25.32 6.62 4.26
N ILE A 109 -24.50 7.48 4.85
CA ILE A 109 -24.72 8.92 4.85
C ILE A 109 -24.23 9.51 3.52
N GLY A 110 -25.16 10.07 2.76
CA GLY A 110 -24.90 10.97 1.65
C GLY A 110 -25.10 12.43 2.04
N TYR A 111 -24.77 13.35 1.13
CA TYR A 111 -25.01 14.79 1.33
C TYR A 111 -25.70 15.37 0.10
N ALA A 112 -26.86 15.98 0.30
CA ALA A 112 -27.60 16.72 -0.72
C ALA A 112 -27.71 18.17 -0.26
N GLU A 113 -27.22 19.12 -1.08
CA GLU A 113 -27.20 20.55 -0.75
C GLU A 113 -26.53 20.87 0.61
N GLY A 114 -25.54 20.05 1.01
CA GLY A 114 -24.84 20.18 2.28
C GLY A 114 -25.63 19.71 3.51
N GLN A 115 -26.81 19.11 3.34
CA GLN A 115 -27.54 18.42 4.40
C GLN A 115 -27.30 16.90 4.30
N PRO A 116 -27.14 16.20 5.45
CA PRO A 116 -27.02 14.75 5.45
C PRO A 116 -28.34 14.12 5.01
N VAL A 117 -28.23 13.11 4.15
CA VAL A 117 -29.35 12.31 3.65
C VAL A 117 -28.98 10.82 3.73
N LEU A 118 -29.93 9.96 4.06
CA LEU A 118 -29.70 8.53 3.99
C LEU A 118 -29.82 8.10 2.53
N VAL A 119 -28.77 7.49 2.00
CA VAL A 119 -28.77 6.95 0.64
C VAL A 119 -28.52 5.45 0.71
N PRO A 120 -29.14 4.65 -0.17
CA PRO A 120 -28.77 3.25 -0.26
C PRO A 120 -27.27 3.20 -0.56
N VAL A 121 -26.58 2.25 0.07
CA VAL A 121 -25.32 1.78 -0.49
C VAL A 121 -25.71 1.28 -1.87
N GLU A 122 -25.32 2.01 -2.91
CA GLU A 122 -25.43 1.49 -4.26
C GLU A 122 -24.69 0.16 -4.21
N ALA A 123 -25.45 -0.93 -4.29
CA ALA A 123 -24.90 -2.20 -4.67
C ALA A 123 -24.33 -1.92 -6.06
N ASP A 124 -23.03 -1.61 -6.11
CA ASP A 124 -22.25 -1.86 -7.29
C ASP A 124 -22.70 -3.26 -7.74
N ALA A 125 -23.23 -3.38 -8.96
CA ALA A 125 -23.84 -4.60 -9.47
C ALA A 125 -22.76 -5.67 -9.67
N GLY A 126 -22.23 -6.14 -8.54
CA GLY A 126 -20.80 -6.33 -8.40
C GLY A 126 -20.34 -6.13 -6.96
N GLU A 127 -20.84 -6.95 -6.03
CA GLU A 127 -19.87 -7.73 -5.26
C GLU A 127 -19.15 -8.65 -6.26
N SER A 128 -18.38 -8.07 -7.19
CA SER A 128 -17.19 -8.75 -7.61
C SER A 128 -16.49 -8.98 -6.29
N VAL A 129 -16.09 -10.22 -6.02
CA VAL A 129 -14.89 -10.44 -5.24
C VAL A 129 -13.91 -9.36 -5.68
N ARG A 130 -13.79 -8.26 -4.92
CA ARG A 130 -12.73 -7.30 -5.14
C ARG A 130 -11.53 -8.14 -4.82
N MET A 131 -10.88 -8.63 -5.86
CA MET A 131 -9.62 -9.34 -5.75
C MET A 131 -8.81 -8.55 -4.72
N PRO A 132 -8.45 -9.15 -3.57
CA PRO A 132 -7.79 -8.40 -2.52
C PRO A 132 -6.62 -7.65 -3.16
N ARG A 133 -6.65 -6.31 -3.08
CA ARG A 133 -5.55 -5.51 -3.61
C ARG A 133 -4.32 -5.91 -2.81
N VAL A 134 -3.19 -6.11 -3.48
CA VAL A 134 -1.93 -6.39 -2.76
C VAL A 134 -1.58 -5.14 -1.95
N GLU A 135 -1.81 -5.21 -0.65
CA GLU A 135 -1.47 -4.16 0.32
C GLU A 135 -0.04 -4.37 0.81
N LEU A 136 0.63 -3.27 1.16
CA LEU A 136 1.93 -3.34 1.83
C LEU A 136 1.68 -3.79 3.28
N GLN A 137 2.06 -5.02 3.60
CA GLN A 137 1.84 -5.62 4.92
C GLN A 137 3.03 -5.41 5.87
N VAL A 138 4.10 -4.79 5.36
CA VAL A 138 5.39 -4.69 6.04
C VAL A 138 5.85 -3.26 6.14
N SER A 139 6.50 -2.92 7.25
CA SER A 139 7.16 -1.62 7.37
C SER A 139 8.44 -1.62 6.52
N VAL A 140 8.80 -0.46 5.99
CA VAL A 140 10.05 -0.29 5.20
C VAL A 140 11.27 -0.79 5.98
N SER A 141 11.29 -0.60 7.31
CA SER A 141 12.35 -1.05 8.21
C SER A 141 12.49 -2.58 8.32
N GLN A 142 11.47 -3.36 7.95
CA GLN A 142 11.57 -4.82 7.88
C GLN A 142 12.32 -5.30 6.64
N VAL A 143 12.38 -4.49 5.59
CA VAL A 143 13.12 -4.78 4.35
C VAL A 143 14.49 -4.12 4.36
N ILE A 144 14.58 -2.90 4.89
CA ILE A 144 15.78 -2.05 4.86
C ILE A 144 16.34 -1.89 6.27
N SER A 145 17.52 -2.47 6.49
CA SER A 145 18.25 -2.39 7.76
C SER A 145 18.99 -1.07 7.98
N ASP A 146 19.27 -0.30 6.93
CA ASP A 146 19.86 1.04 7.03
C ASP A 146 18.75 2.07 7.36
N PRO A 147 18.78 2.72 8.54
CA PRO A 147 17.74 3.68 8.94
C PRO A 147 17.64 4.90 8.02
N ALA A 148 18.75 5.39 7.47
CA ALA A 148 18.75 6.57 6.60
C ALA A 148 18.09 6.23 5.25
N LEU A 149 18.41 5.06 4.70
CA LEU A 149 17.77 4.57 3.48
C LEU A 149 16.29 4.24 3.72
N ALA A 150 15.94 3.63 4.86
CA ALA A 150 14.55 3.36 5.22
C ALA A 150 13.70 4.64 5.28
N ALA A 151 14.23 5.70 5.89
CA ALA A 151 13.56 7.00 5.90
C ALA A 151 13.40 7.57 4.48
N ALA A 152 14.44 7.49 3.65
CA ALA A 152 14.37 7.97 2.26
C ALA A 152 13.33 7.19 1.44
N VAL A 153 13.23 5.87 1.62
CA VAL A 153 12.23 5.03 0.97
C VAL A 153 10.82 5.37 1.44
N GLN A 154 10.60 5.57 2.74
CA GLN A 154 9.30 6.02 3.26
C GLN A 154 8.89 7.36 2.65
N THR A 155 9.81 8.33 2.60
CA THR A 155 9.54 9.62 1.94
C THR A 155 9.12 9.44 0.47
N ARG A 156 9.73 8.50 -0.28
CA ARG A 156 9.30 8.24 -1.67
C ARG A 156 7.93 7.59 -1.77
N LEU A 157 7.52 6.75 -0.82
CA LEU A 157 6.15 6.23 -0.76
C LEU A 157 5.15 7.37 -0.54
N ASP A 158 5.43 8.26 0.41
CA ASP A 158 4.55 9.38 0.76
C ASP A 158 4.44 10.38 -0.41
N GLU A 159 5.55 10.66 -1.09
CA GLU A 159 5.57 11.48 -2.31
C GLU A 159 4.79 10.79 -3.45
N ALA A 160 4.99 9.49 -3.68
CA ALA A 160 4.27 8.74 -4.71
C ALA A 160 2.75 8.77 -4.47
N HIS A 161 2.32 8.62 -3.22
CA HIS A 161 0.92 8.76 -2.82
C HIS A 161 0.39 10.17 -3.09
N THR A 162 1.16 11.21 -2.71
CA THR A 162 0.78 12.60 -2.95
C THR A 162 0.61 12.89 -4.45
N CYS A 163 1.52 12.40 -5.29
CA CYS A 163 1.43 12.53 -6.74
C CYS A 163 0.22 11.80 -7.32
N TYR A 164 -0.09 10.60 -6.82
CA TYR A 164 -1.27 9.85 -7.22
C TYR A 164 -2.56 10.63 -6.92
N GLU A 165 -2.71 11.15 -5.71
CA GLU A 165 -3.90 11.91 -5.27
C GLU A 165 -4.13 13.19 -6.08
N HIS A 166 -3.05 13.84 -6.55
CA HIS A 166 -3.12 15.10 -7.29
C HIS A 166 -3.00 14.96 -8.81
N GLY A 167 -3.08 13.74 -9.34
CA GLY A 167 -3.08 13.50 -10.79
C GLY A 167 -1.71 13.57 -11.47
N ALA A 168 -0.62 13.62 -10.71
CA ALA A 168 0.76 13.61 -11.21
C ALA A 168 1.25 12.16 -11.46
N TYR A 169 0.53 11.41 -12.29
CA TYR A 169 0.71 9.96 -12.44
C TYR A 169 2.08 9.54 -12.97
N THR A 170 2.66 10.30 -13.90
CA THR A 170 4.03 10.04 -14.39
C THR A 170 5.05 10.13 -13.25
N ALA A 171 4.92 11.13 -12.37
CA ALA A 171 5.79 11.28 -11.21
C ALA A 171 5.58 10.13 -10.20
N ALA A 172 4.33 9.73 -9.96
CA ALA A 172 4.01 8.60 -9.09
C ALA A 172 4.69 7.30 -9.55
N VAL A 173 4.59 6.95 -10.84
CA VAL A 173 5.23 5.72 -11.36
C VAL A 173 6.76 5.81 -11.34
N ILE A 174 7.34 6.98 -11.59
CA ILE A 174 8.79 7.18 -11.45
C ILE A 174 9.22 6.89 -10.02
N MET A 175 8.52 7.46 -9.03
CA MET A 175 8.85 7.24 -7.63
C MET A 175 8.72 5.78 -7.20
N LEU A 176 7.64 5.10 -7.61
CA LEU A 176 7.47 3.66 -7.39
C LEU A 176 8.63 2.84 -7.98
N GLY A 177 9.02 3.16 -9.23
CA GLY A 177 10.11 2.47 -9.91
C GLY A 177 11.49 2.76 -9.33
N SER A 178 11.74 3.99 -8.88
CA SER A 178 13.01 4.40 -8.24
C SER A 178 13.13 3.84 -6.82
N LEU A 179 12.03 3.80 -6.09
CA LEU A 179 11.96 3.18 -4.77
C LEU A 179 12.30 1.69 -4.86
N LEU A 180 11.63 0.95 -5.75
CA LEU A 180 11.86 -0.48 -5.91
C LEU A 180 13.31 -0.77 -6.29
N GLU A 181 13.89 0.05 -7.18
CA GLU A 181 15.31 -0.03 -7.55
C GLU A 181 16.22 0.17 -6.33
N GLY A 182 16.02 1.23 -5.55
CA GLY A 182 16.83 1.50 -4.35
C GLY A 182 16.75 0.41 -3.29
N VAL A 183 15.55 -0.15 -3.07
CA VAL A 183 15.34 -1.28 -2.16
C VAL A 183 16.11 -2.51 -2.63
N LEU A 184 16.02 -2.85 -3.92
CA LEU A 184 16.69 -4.03 -4.47
C LEU A 184 18.22 -3.88 -4.46
N VAL A 185 18.75 -2.67 -4.66
CA VAL A 185 20.19 -2.38 -4.48
C VAL A 185 20.61 -2.72 -3.05
N HIS A 186 19.90 -2.21 -2.05
CA HIS A 186 20.20 -2.50 -0.63
C HIS A 186 20.16 -3.99 -0.34
N VAL A 187 19.09 -4.67 -0.76
CA VAL A 187 18.93 -6.11 -0.59
C VAL A 187 20.11 -6.88 -1.20
N ALA A 188 20.52 -6.52 -2.42
CA ALA A 188 21.65 -7.16 -3.09
C ALA A 188 23.01 -6.88 -2.43
N GLN A 189 23.14 -5.79 -1.66
CA GLN A 189 24.34 -5.48 -0.88
C GLN A 189 24.41 -6.26 0.44
N VAL A 190 23.27 -6.48 1.10
CA VAL A 190 23.23 -7.09 2.43
C VAL A 190 22.98 -8.60 2.43
N ARG A 191 22.38 -9.15 1.36
CA ARG A 191 22.10 -10.58 1.25
C ARG A 191 23.17 -11.32 0.47
N SER A 192 23.35 -12.60 0.79
CA SER A 192 24.24 -13.48 0.03
C SER A 192 23.67 -13.75 -1.36
N VAL A 193 24.40 -13.35 -2.39
CA VAL A 193 24.05 -13.64 -3.79
C VAL A 193 24.64 -14.99 -4.21
N ALA A 194 23.83 -15.88 -4.78
CA ALA A 194 24.24 -17.23 -5.18
C ALA A 194 25.26 -17.26 -6.34
N ARG A 195 25.43 -16.16 -7.07
CA ARG A 195 26.31 -16.04 -8.25
C ARG A 195 27.24 -14.84 -8.17
N THR A 196 28.35 -14.91 -8.88
CA THR A 196 29.24 -13.76 -9.08
C THR A 196 28.54 -12.68 -9.91
N LEU A 197 28.51 -11.46 -9.37
CA LEU A 197 27.97 -10.29 -10.06
C LEU A 197 29.01 -9.72 -11.04
N ARG A 198 28.56 -9.32 -12.24
CA ARG A 198 29.41 -8.66 -13.24
C ARG A 198 29.52 -7.14 -13.04
N LYS A 199 28.55 -6.56 -12.33
CA LYS A 199 28.45 -5.15 -11.96
C LYS A 199 28.22 -5.07 -10.46
N ARG A 200 28.53 -3.94 -9.83
CA ARG A 200 28.08 -3.70 -8.46
C ARG A 200 26.58 -3.46 -8.47
N PRO A 201 25.84 -3.81 -7.40
CA PRO A 201 24.40 -3.56 -7.32
C PRO A 201 24.01 -2.11 -7.67
N GLU A 202 24.80 -1.12 -7.25
CA GLU A 202 24.54 0.30 -7.52
C GLU A 202 24.62 0.68 -9.02
N ASP A 203 25.32 -0.12 -9.83
CA ASP A 203 25.48 0.11 -11.27
C ASP A 203 24.46 -0.71 -12.11
N MET A 204 23.55 -1.43 -11.45
CA MET A 204 22.50 -2.23 -12.09
C MET A 204 21.21 -1.43 -12.24
N GLY A 205 20.55 -1.58 -13.39
CA GLY A 205 19.20 -1.03 -13.57
C GLY A 205 18.12 -1.96 -12.97
N LEU A 206 16.91 -1.44 -12.73
CA LEU A 206 15.78 -2.20 -12.17
C LEU A 206 15.57 -3.58 -12.81
N LYS A 207 15.70 -3.71 -14.14
CA LYS A 207 15.56 -5.01 -14.80
C LYS A 207 16.57 -6.04 -14.26
N GLU A 208 17.84 -5.67 -14.20
CA GLU A 208 18.92 -6.54 -13.74
C GLU A 208 18.75 -6.89 -12.26
N LEU A 209 18.28 -5.93 -11.45
CA LEU A 209 18.01 -6.11 -10.02
C LEU A 209 16.81 -7.03 -9.75
N VAL A 210 15.72 -6.89 -10.51
CA VAL A 210 14.55 -7.77 -10.42
C VAL A 210 14.91 -9.20 -10.84
N GLU A 211 15.66 -9.35 -11.94
CA GLU A 211 16.19 -10.65 -12.35
C GLU A 211 17.06 -11.28 -11.25
N LEU A 212 17.95 -10.49 -10.65
CA LEU A 212 18.80 -10.94 -9.56
C LEU A 212 17.97 -11.39 -8.34
N ALA A 213 16.97 -10.62 -7.93
CA ALA A 213 16.16 -10.94 -6.77
C ALA A 213 15.35 -12.22 -6.98
N HIS A 214 14.77 -12.39 -8.16
CA HIS A 214 14.05 -13.62 -8.52
C HIS A 214 15.00 -14.84 -8.58
N ASP A 215 16.18 -14.70 -9.21
CA ASP A 215 17.17 -15.78 -9.30
C ASP A 215 17.65 -16.26 -7.91
N ASN A 216 17.59 -15.41 -6.89
CA ASN A 216 17.93 -15.75 -5.50
C ASN A 216 16.70 -16.12 -4.64
N GLY A 217 15.50 -16.19 -5.23
CA GLY A 217 14.26 -16.52 -4.52
C GLY A 217 13.83 -15.49 -3.48
N TRP A 218 14.20 -14.21 -3.66
CA TRP A 218 13.78 -13.13 -2.76
C TRP A 218 12.45 -12.49 -3.13
N ILE A 219 12.03 -12.65 -4.39
CA ILE A 219 10.74 -12.24 -4.91
C ILE A 219 10.15 -13.38 -5.75
N GLU A 220 8.83 -13.44 -5.83
CA GLU A 220 8.11 -14.44 -6.60
C GLU A 220 8.11 -14.15 -8.11
N HIS A 221 7.66 -15.13 -8.89
CA HIS A 221 7.69 -15.07 -10.35
C HIS A 221 6.75 -14.01 -10.93
N ASP A 222 5.59 -13.84 -10.31
CA ASP A 222 4.61 -12.82 -10.64
C ASP A 222 5.13 -11.40 -10.35
N ALA A 223 5.77 -11.16 -9.20
CA ALA A 223 6.43 -9.90 -8.87
C ALA A 223 7.52 -9.54 -9.90
N LYS A 224 8.30 -10.53 -10.36
CA LYS A 224 9.28 -10.36 -11.44
C LYS A 224 8.61 -9.91 -12.74
N LEU A 225 7.58 -10.64 -13.21
CA LEU A 225 6.90 -10.33 -14.46
C LEU A 225 6.20 -8.98 -14.40
N ALA A 226 5.51 -8.69 -13.30
CA ALA A 226 4.77 -7.45 -13.13
C ALA A 226 5.68 -6.22 -12.98
N SER A 227 6.92 -6.39 -12.49
CA SER A 227 7.92 -5.31 -12.46
C SER A 227 8.31 -4.77 -13.84
N GLU A 228 8.07 -5.54 -14.92
CA GLU A 228 8.20 -5.03 -16.30
C GLU A 228 7.24 -3.87 -16.57
N LEU A 229 6.03 -3.89 -15.99
CA LEU A 229 5.03 -2.84 -16.10
C LEU A 229 5.53 -1.54 -15.48
N VAL A 230 6.05 -1.63 -14.25
CA VAL A 230 6.65 -0.50 -13.52
C VAL A 230 7.82 0.08 -14.32
N ARG A 231 8.70 -0.78 -14.86
CA ARG A 231 9.81 -0.31 -15.71
C ARG A 231 9.31 0.37 -16.99
N HIS A 232 8.29 -0.18 -17.64
CA HIS A 232 7.75 0.38 -18.87
C HIS A 232 7.25 1.81 -18.65
N TYR A 233 6.37 2.00 -17.66
CA TYR A 233 5.73 3.29 -17.42
C TYR A 233 6.66 4.31 -16.77
N ARG A 234 7.60 3.91 -15.90
CA ARG A 234 8.59 4.87 -15.36
C ARG A 234 9.48 5.46 -16.46
N ASN A 235 9.76 4.69 -17.52
CA ASN A 235 10.58 5.15 -18.64
C ASN A 235 9.85 6.15 -19.55
N LEU A 236 8.53 6.31 -19.39
CA LEU A 236 7.77 7.35 -20.09
C LEU A 236 8.01 8.76 -19.52
N VAL A 237 8.86 8.89 -18.49
CA VAL A 237 9.45 10.19 -18.09
C VAL A 237 10.14 10.90 -19.27
N HIS A 238 10.62 10.14 -20.25
CA HIS A 238 11.19 10.70 -21.46
C HIS A 238 10.07 11.07 -22.46
N PRO A 239 9.89 12.35 -22.82
CA PRO A 239 8.78 12.76 -23.70
C PRO A 239 8.78 12.07 -25.07
N THR A 240 9.96 11.75 -25.60
CA THR A 240 10.07 10.98 -26.86
C THR A 240 9.58 9.55 -26.71
N ALA A 241 9.78 8.93 -25.54
CA ALA A 241 9.28 7.59 -25.24
C ALA A 241 7.75 7.60 -25.10
N GLU A 242 7.22 8.56 -24.33
CA GLU A 242 5.76 8.77 -24.20
C GLU A 242 5.10 9.01 -25.56
N ARG A 243 5.66 9.91 -26.38
CA ARG A 243 5.16 10.17 -27.74
C ARG A 243 5.14 8.92 -28.62
N ARG A 244 6.16 8.05 -28.49
CA ARG A 244 6.23 6.80 -29.25
C ARG A 244 5.19 5.78 -28.78
N THR A 245 4.91 5.75 -27.48
CA THR A 245 3.87 4.91 -26.88
C THR A 245 2.47 5.42 -27.22
N GLY A 246 2.31 6.73 -27.44
CA GLY A 246 1.04 7.35 -27.85
C GLY A 246 0.08 7.63 -26.69
N HIS A 247 0.47 7.26 -25.48
CA HIS A 247 -0.25 7.53 -24.23
C HIS A 247 0.74 7.60 -23.07
N GLY A 248 0.37 8.36 -22.03
CA GLY A 248 1.13 8.50 -20.80
C GLY A 248 0.50 7.75 -19.62
N PRO A 249 1.19 7.67 -18.47
CA PRO A 249 0.62 7.13 -17.24
C PRO A 249 -0.62 7.92 -16.82
N ASN A 250 -1.67 7.18 -16.44
CA ASN A 250 -2.91 7.72 -15.86
C ASN A 250 -3.17 7.08 -14.48
N ARG A 251 -4.34 7.35 -13.89
CA ARG A 251 -4.74 6.75 -12.60
C ARG A 251 -4.68 5.22 -12.62
N ASP A 252 -5.28 4.60 -13.63
CA ASP A 252 -5.30 3.14 -13.78
C ASP A 252 -3.89 2.56 -13.90
N THR A 253 -2.97 3.29 -14.53
CA THR A 253 -1.56 2.90 -14.63
C THR A 253 -0.92 2.80 -13.25
N VAL A 254 -1.14 3.80 -12.38
CA VAL A 254 -0.61 3.78 -11.02
C VAL A 254 -1.30 2.71 -10.19
N ASP A 255 -2.62 2.57 -10.32
CA ASP A 255 -3.42 1.52 -9.66
C ASP A 255 -2.92 0.11 -10.02
N MET A 256 -2.40 -0.10 -11.23
CA MET A 256 -1.76 -1.36 -11.65
C MET A 256 -0.31 -1.49 -11.16
N CYS A 257 0.46 -0.41 -11.10
CA CYS A 257 1.86 -0.44 -10.69
C CYS A 257 2.05 -0.54 -9.16
N TRP A 258 1.15 0.03 -8.36
CA TRP A 258 1.28 0.07 -6.91
C TRP A 258 1.27 -1.32 -6.25
N PRO A 259 0.34 -2.24 -6.60
CA PRO A 259 0.33 -3.60 -6.05
C PRO A 259 1.61 -4.39 -6.37
N VAL A 260 2.27 -4.11 -7.50
CA VAL A 260 3.53 -4.74 -7.89
C VAL A 260 4.65 -4.40 -6.92
N VAL A 261 4.74 -3.12 -6.54
CA VAL A 261 5.74 -2.67 -5.55
C VAL A 261 5.43 -3.28 -4.18
N ASN A 262 4.15 -3.30 -3.77
CA ASN A 262 3.75 -3.92 -2.52
C ASN A 262 4.09 -5.42 -2.48
N ALA A 263 3.80 -6.17 -3.55
CA ALA A 263 4.14 -7.59 -3.66
C ALA A 263 5.65 -7.80 -3.48
N ALA A 264 6.47 -7.07 -4.24
CA ALA A 264 7.92 -7.19 -4.14
C ALA A 264 8.44 -6.86 -2.73
N LEU A 265 7.93 -5.81 -2.07
CA LEU A 265 8.34 -5.47 -0.71
C LEU A 265 7.92 -6.53 0.32
N ASN A 266 6.71 -7.08 0.18
CA ASN A 266 6.23 -8.16 1.04
C ASN A 266 7.09 -9.42 0.88
N ASP A 267 7.40 -9.84 -0.35
CA ASP A 267 8.26 -11.00 -0.61
C ASP A 267 9.66 -10.79 -0.03
N LEU A 268 10.22 -9.60 -0.21
CA LEU A 268 11.52 -9.25 0.34
C LEU A 268 11.50 -9.34 1.87
N ALA A 269 10.48 -8.81 2.53
CA ALA A 269 10.37 -8.92 3.98
C ALA A 269 10.22 -10.39 4.45
N ALA A 270 9.35 -11.17 3.80
CA ALA A 270 9.13 -12.58 4.13
C ALA A 270 10.42 -13.41 4.00
N THR A 271 11.21 -13.14 2.97
CA THR A 271 12.48 -13.84 2.71
C THR A 271 13.65 -13.31 3.53
N ALA A 272 13.51 -12.14 4.20
CA ALA A 272 14.53 -11.61 5.11
C ALA A 272 14.70 -12.48 6.35
N SER A 273 13.60 -13.05 6.88
CA SER A 273 13.59 -13.91 8.06
C SER A 273 13.94 -15.36 7.77
N ALA A 274 13.94 -15.78 6.49
CA ALA A 274 14.09 -17.17 6.07
C ALA A 274 15.53 -17.58 5.69
N ALA A 275 16.55 -16.80 6.06
CA ALA A 275 17.95 -17.19 5.79
C ALA A 275 18.28 -18.55 6.46
N PRO A 276 18.93 -19.48 5.74
CA PRO A 276 18.95 -20.89 6.11
C PRO A 276 19.82 -21.18 7.32
N ALA A 277 19.36 -22.11 8.16
CA ALA A 277 20.19 -22.77 9.16
C ALA A 277 21.46 -23.33 8.48
N ARG A 278 22.63 -22.97 9.03
CA ARG A 278 23.92 -23.57 8.64
C ARG A 278 23.76 -25.10 8.66
N PRO A 279 24.22 -25.85 7.65
CA PRO A 279 24.25 -27.29 7.77
C PRO A 279 25.13 -27.64 8.97
N ALA A 280 24.56 -28.39 9.91
CA ALA A 280 25.26 -28.92 11.06
C ALA A 280 26.50 -29.66 10.56
N THR A 281 27.66 -29.27 11.07
CA THR A 281 28.89 -30.06 10.98
C THR A 281 28.57 -31.46 11.47
N SER A 282 28.47 -32.41 10.54
CA SER A 282 28.46 -33.83 10.86
C SER A 282 29.84 -34.17 11.42
N ALA A 283 29.89 -34.30 12.75
CA ALA A 283 31.01 -34.93 13.43
C ALA A 283 31.02 -36.40 13.03
N LEU A 284 31.95 -36.78 12.14
CA LEU A 284 32.30 -38.18 11.96
C LEU A 284 33.47 -38.49 12.90
N ALA A 285 33.13 -39.12 14.03
CA ALA A 285 34.09 -39.86 14.82
C ALA A 285 34.34 -41.20 14.12
N THR A 286 35.57 -41.46 13.69
CA THR A 286 36.10 -42.82 13.59
C THR A 286 37.55 -42.84 14.05
N SER A 287 37.79 -43.79 14.94
CA SER A 287 39.00 -44.15 15.68
C SER A 287 40.20 -44.54 14.80
N GLU A 288 41.37 -44.31 15.39
CA GLU A 288 42.72 -44.74 14.99
C GLU A 288 42.82 -46.25 14.65
N THR A 289 43.64 -46.65 13.66
CA THR A 289 44.88 -47.45 13.88
C THR A 289 45.76 -47.59 12.61
N ASN A 290 47.06 -47.31 12.79
CA ASN A 290 48.29 -47.87 12.18
C ASN A 290 48.69 -47.75 10.67
N ARG A 291 49.93 -47.24 10.51
CA ARG A 291 50.91 -47.15 9.39
C ARG A 291 51.27 -48.50 8.70
N PRO A 292 52.08 -48.58 7.60
CA PRO A 292 53.05 -47.59 7.06
C PRO A 292 53.12 -47.38 5.52
N THR A 293 53.88 -46.33 5.15
CA THR A 293 54.46 -45.91 3.83
C THR A 293 55.19 -47.00 3.02
N PRO A 294 55.31 -46.89 1.68
CA PRO A 294 56.43 -46.13 1.03
C PRO A 294 55.99 -45.33 -0.24
N ALA A 295 56.42 -44.07 -0.43
CA ALA A 295 57.60 -43.57 -1.15
C ALA A 295 57.43 -43.30 -2.67
N THR A 296 57.88 -42.10 -3.09
CA THR A 296 58.30 -41.67 -4.46
C THR A 296 57.13 -41.32 -5.42
N VAL A 297 57.08 -40.24 -6.21
CA VAL A 297 58.10 -39.47 -6.96
C VAL A 297 57.60 -38.02 -7.15
N ALA A 298 58.53 -37.06 -7.13
CA ALA A 298 58.29 -35.65 -7.40
C ALA A 298 58.55 -35.26 -8.87
N ARG A 299 57.74 -34.28 -9.35
CA ARG A 299 58.03 -33.21 -10.34
C ARG A 299 58.17 -33.58 -11.85
N PRO A 300 58.13 -32.61 -12.81
CA PRO A 300 58.05 -31.15 -12.66
C PRO A 300 57.06 -30.37 -13.56
N ARG A 301 57.03 -29.06 -13.26
CA ARG A 301 56.38 -27.90 -13.90
C ARG A 301 56.57 -27.77 -15.42
N ARG A 302 55.51 -27.28 -16.07
CA ARG A 302 55.48 -26.74 -17.45
C ARG A 302 56.18 -25.37 -17.53
N PRO A 303 57.00 -25.09 -18.56
CA PRO A 303 57.51 -23.75 -18.84
C PRO A 303 56.60 -22.94 -19.78
N SER A 304 56.90 -21.64 -19.72
CA SER A 304 56.29 -20.43 -20.28
C SER A 304 56.33 -20.32 -21.81
N ALA A 305 55.43 -19.47 -22.31
CA ALA A 305 55.32 -18.97 -23.68
C ALA A 305 56.54 -18.20 -24.18
N PRO A 306 56.59 -17.94 -25.51
CA PRO A 306 57.13 -16.68 -26.03
C PRO A 306 56.10 -15.88 -26.83
N ALA A 307 56.46 -14.60 -26.98
CA ALA A 307 55.66 -13.48 -27.45
C ALA A 307 55.75 -13.20 -28.97
N ASN A 308 54.95 -12.21 -29.36
CA ASN A 308 55.10 -11.26 -30.49
C ASN A 308 54.40 -11.56 -31.82
N GLY A 309 53.63 -10.57 -32.26
CA GLY A 309 53.06 -10.47 -33.61
C GLY A 309 52.15 -9.25 -33.78
N ARG A 310 52.73 -8.05 -33.78
CA ARG A 310 52.09 -6.76 -34.11
C ARG A 310 51.70 -6.73 -35.60
N ALA A 311 50.49 -6.29 -35.95
CA ALA A 311 50.24 -5.65 -37.24
C ALA A 311 48.99 -4.75 -37.19
N SER A 312 49.26 -3.45 -37.24
CA SER A 312 48.35 -2.35 -37.52
C SER A 312 47.94 -2.33 -38.99
N ARG A 313 46.67 -2.05 -39.32
CA ARG A 313 46.29 -1.25 -40.50
C ARG A 313 45.06 -0.40 -40.23
N SER A 314 45.25 0.90 -40.42
CA SER A 314 44.25 1.95 -40.58
C SER A 314 43.85 2.09 -42.05
N ARG A 315 42.64 2.60 -42.30
CA ARG A 315 42.20 3.58 -43.33
C ARG A 315 40.67 3.55 -43.38
N SER A 316 39.94 4.52 -42.83
CA SER A 316 39.59 5.86 -43.35
C SER A 316 38.73 5.86 -44.62
N GLY A 317 37.54 6.47 -44.54
CA GLY A 317 36.85 7.03 -45.72
C GLY A 317 35.33 7.25 -45.62
N ALA A 318 34.95 8.53 -45.51
CA ALA A 318 33.70 9.20 -45.96
C ALA A 318 32.35 8.78 -45.34
N GLY A 319 31.43 9.66 -44.95
CA GLY A 319 31.29 11.13 -44.98
C GLY A 319 29.80 11.44 -44.62
N PRO A 320 29.47 12.61 -44.05
CA PRO A 320 28.14 12.88 -43.50
C PRO A 320 27.19 13.54 -44.52
N THR A 321 25.95 13.07 -44.60
CA THR A 321 24.85 13.80 -45.28
C THR A 321 24.06 14.61 -44.26
N GLN A 322 24.19 15.93 -44.32
CA GLN A 322 23.31 16.91 -43.67
C GLN A 322 21.96 16.98 -44.41
N PRO A 323 20.88 17.43 -43.73
CA PRO A 323 19.53 17.46 -44.28
C PRO A 323 19.26 18.75 -45.07
N THR A 324 18.52 18.63 -46.16
CA THR A 324 17.95 19.78 -46.89
C THR A 324 16.70 20.27 -46.18
N THR A 325 16.72 21.56 -45.86
CA THR A 325 15.57 22.37 -45.49
C THR A 325 14.62 22.62 -46.67
N ASN A 326 13.39 23.01 -46.31
CA ASN A 326 12.52 23.99 -46.97
C ASN A 326 11.29 23.44 -47.76
N PRO A 327 10.27 24.27 -48.05
CA PRO A 327 9.09 24.42 -47.19
C PRO A 327 7.76 24.19 -47.97
N GLY A 328 6.67 23.96 -47.23
CA GLY A 328 5.30 23.89 -47.74
C GLY A 328 4.33 23.89 -46.59
#